data_AF-A0A3S1BUV7-F1
#
_entry.id   AF-A0A3S1BUV7-F1
#
_cell.length_a   1.000
_cell.length_b   1.000
_cell.length_c   1.000
_cell.angle_alpha   90.00
_cell.angle_beta   90.00
_cell.angle_gamma   90.00
#
_symmetry.space_group_name_H-M   'P 1'
#
loop_
_entity.id
_entity.type
_entity.pdbx_description
1 polymer ?
#
loop_
_entity_poly.entity_id
_entity_poly.type
_entity_poly.pdbx_seq_one_letter_code
_entity_poly.pdbx_strand_id
1 'polypeptide(L)'
;MSPSNKYKLKIEYYEYEEDYRRYSYSKGTITNSSEQIVSVINRNYGQFPFLWIEKENKEYLLCGIDYQGYTIVDLQTGKAESYVPDTAYQGLGFCWAAMYHRKDNNKVAVEGCIWAHEYEPVIYDFENPMQLPYKEILNISPYGTFDGWINETEFKYDTDKVERINISKLKDGPDYI
;
A
#
# COMPACT_ATOMS: atom_id res chain seq x y z
N MET A 1 -9.70 13.09 -3.42
CA MET A 1 -10.12 13.57 -2.10
C MET A 1 -10.11 12.39 -1.15
N SER A 2 -9.86 12.62 0.14
CA SER A 2 -10.08 11.59 1.17
C SER A 2 -11.58 11.31 1.35
N PRO A 3 -11.97 10.18 1.97
CA PRO A 3 -13.36 9.81 2.20
C PRO A 3 -14.20 10.89 2.91
N SER A 4 -13.62 11.61 3.88
CA SER A 4 -14.30 12.72 4.56
C SER A 4 -14.33 14.04 3.77
N ASN A 5 -13.65 14.09 2.62
CA ASN A 5 -13.36 15.30 1.84
C ASN A 5 -12.56 16.38 2.58
N LYS A 6 -11.96 16.09 3.73
CA LYS A 6 -11.12 17.05 4.47
C LYS A 6 -9.71 17.16 3.91
N TYR A 7 -9.25 16.16 3.17
CA TYR A 7 -7.90 16.11 2.63
C TYR A 7 -7.87 15.89 1.13
N LYS A 8 -6.86 16.45 0.49
CA LYS A 8 -6.60 16.35 -0.94
C LYS A 8 -5.18 15.89 -1.16
N LEU A 9 -5.00 14.90 -2.03
CA LEU A 9 -3.70 14.50 -2.55
C LEU A 9 -3.54 15.08 -3.96
N LYS A 10 -2.51 15.89 -4.17
CA LYS A 10 -2.02 16.26 -5.50
C LYS A 10 -0.81 15.40 -5.81
N ILE A 11 -0.83 14.73 -6.95
CA ILE A 11 0.30 13.92 -7.43
C ILE A 11 0.93 14.65 -8.61
N GLU A 12 2.23 14.83 -8.54
CA GLU A 12 3.06 15.39 -9.60
C GLU A 12 4.01 14.31 -10.10
N TYR A 13 4.12 14.18 -11.41
CA TYR A 13 4.96 13.19 -12.08
C TYR A 13 6.10 13.91 -12.76
N TYR A 14 7.30 13.37 -12.61
CA TYR A 14 8.52 13.93 -13.17
C TYR A 14 9.23 12.86 -13.95
N GLU A 15 9.72 13.25 -15.11
CA GLU A 15 10.57 12.42 -15.96
C GLU A 15 11.79 13.23 -16.33
N TYR A 16 12.95 12.60 -16.31
CA TYR A 16 14.16 13.20 -16.86
C TYR A 16 15.03 12.13 -17.50
N GLU A 17 15.80 12.56 -18.50
CA GLU A 17 16.76 11.74 -19.21
C GLU A 17 18.17 12.22 -18.86
N GLU A 18 19.06 11.28 -18.56
CA GLU A 18 20.48 11.52 -18.39
C GLU A 18 21.23 10.45 -19.18
N ASP A 19 22.01 10.89 -20.18
CA ASP A 19 22.63 10.04 -21.20
C ASP A 19 21.63 9.08 -21.89
N TYR A 20 21.73 7.78 -21.60
CA TYR A 20 20.88 6.72 -22.15
C TYR A 20 19.86 6.18 -21.13
N ARG A 21 19.73 6.84 -19.96
CA ARG A 21 18.85 6.41 -18.88
C ARG A 21 17.66 7.35 -18.76
N ARG A 22 16.47 6.74 -18.62
CA ARG A 22 15.24 7.44 -18.26
C ARG A 22 14.94 7.21 -16.80
N TYR A 23 14.68 8.28 -16.08
CA TYR A 23 14.28 8.23 -14.70
C TYR A 23 12.89 8.84 -14.58
N SER A 24 12.07 8.25 -13.73
CA SER A 24 10.78 8.82 -13.36
C SER A 24 10.61 8.76 -11.85
N TYR A 25 10.07 9.83 -11.30
CA TYR A 25 9.75 9.93 -9.88
C TYR A 25 8.45 10.69 -9.70
N SER A 26 7.85 10.56 -8.53
CA SER A 26 6.55 11.16 -8.24
C SER A 26 6.53 11.83 -6.87
N LYS A 27 5.70 12.86 -6.75
CA LYS A 27 5.53 13.63 -5.52
C LYS A 27 4.05 13.70 -5.16
N GLY A 28 3.73 13.20 -3.98
CA GLY A 28 2.42 13.37 -3.35
C GLY A 28 2.44 14.54 -2.38
N THR A 29 1.66 15.58 -2.65
CA THR A 29 1.44 16.68 -1.70
C THR A 29 0.03 16.56 -1.12
N ILE A 30 -0.07 16.44 0.20
CA ILE A 30 -1.35 16.38 0.91
C ILE A 30 -1.68 17.75 1.48
N THR A 31 -2.87 18.27 1.17
CA THR A 31 -3.42 19.49 1.77
C THR A 31 -4.71 19.22 2.53
N ASN A 32 -4.99 20.05 3.55
CA ASN A 32 -6.27 20.06 4.24
C ASN A 32 -7.28 20.98 3.55
N SER A 33 -8.50 21.09 4.08
CA SER A 33 -9.58 21.94 3.56
C SER A 33 -9.25 23.44 3.53
N SER A 34 -8.22 23.88 4.25
CA SER A 34 -7.71 25.26 4.26
C SER A 34 -6.51 25.43 3.34
N GLU A 35 -6.25 24.46 2.45
CA GLU A 35 -5.11 24.40 1.53
C GLU A 35 -3.73 24.43 2.22
N GLN A 36 -3.68 24.14 3.51
CA GLN A 36 -2.41 24.01 4.23
C GLN A 36 -1.81 22.63 3.95
N ILE A 37 -0.50 22.60 3.72
CA ILE A 37 0.24 21.35 3.52
C ILE A 37 0.26 20.56 4.82
N VAL A 38 -0.26 19.33 4.75
CA VAL A 38 -0.26 18.37 5.85
C VAL A 38 1.01 17.52 5.80
N SER A 39 1.37 17.01 4.61
CA SER A 39 2.58 16.22 4.40
C SER A 39 2.98 16.21 2.92
N VAL A 40 4.23 15.85 2.65
CA VAL A 40 4.81 15.72 1.31
C VAL A 40 5.60 14.42 1.23
N ILE A 41 5.27 13.59 0.24
CA ILE A 41 5.88 12.28 -0.02
C ILE A 41 6.61 12.35 -1.36
N ASN A 42 7.92 12.14 -1.35
CA ASN A 42 8.72 12.02 -2.59
C ASN A 42 9.02 10.54 -2.82
N ARG A 43 8.45 9.96 -3.87
CA ARG A 43 8.69 8.57 -4.25
C ARG A 43 9.72 8.49 -5.36
N ASN A 44 10.70 7.61 -5.23
CA ASN A 44 11.75 7.39 -6.23
C ASN A 44 11.31 6.60 -7.49
N TYR A 45 10.01 6.59 -7.81
CA TYR A 45 9.45 5.88 -8.94
C TYR A 45 8.29 6.66 -9.55
N GLY A 46 8.08 6.51 -10.86
CA GLY A 46 7.09 7.29 -11.61
C GLY A 46 5.65 7.02 -11.20
N GLN A 47 5.28 5.80 -10.82
CA GLN A 47 3.92 5.50 -10.35
C GLN A 47 3.77 5.87 -8.88
N PHE A 48 2.59 6.39 -8.50
CA PHE A 48 2.25 6.75 -7.11
C PHE A 48 1.01 5.97 -6.64
N PRO A 49 1.13 4.67 -6.31
CA PRO A 49 0.05 3.93 -5.68
C PRO A 49 -0.23 4.50 -4.29
N PHE A 50 -1.51 4.71 -4.01
CA PHE A 50 -2.00 5.25 -2.76
C PHE A 50 -3.36 4.67 -2.40
N LEU A 51 -3.71 4.73 -1.13
CA LEU A 51 -4.99 4.34 -0.58
C LEU A 51 -5.35 5.27 0.58
N TRP A 52 -6.56 5.81 0.55
CA TRP A 52 -7.14 6.49 1.71
C TRP A 52 -7.76 5.48 2.64
N ILE A 53 -7.50 5.59 3.94
CA ILE A 53 -7.99 4.65 4.94
C ILE A 53 -8.71 5.41 6.05
N GLU A 54 -9.92 4.97 6.39
CA GLU A 54 -10.62 5.38 7.61
C GLU A 54 -10.53 4.26 8.65
N LYS A 55 -9.94 4.55 9.82
CA LYS A 55 -9.92 3.63 10.98
C LYS A 55 -10.06 4.43 12.27
N GLU A 56 -10.97 4.00 13.15
CA GLU A 56 -11.17 4.59 14.49
C GLU A 56 -11.36 6.12 14.49
N ASN A 57 -12.15 6.63 13.54
CA ASN A 57 -12.40 8.07 13.33
C ASN A 57 -11.17 8.90 12.92
N LYS A 58 -10.07 8.24 12.54
CA LYS A 58 -8.92 8.86 11.91
C LYS A 58 -8.89 8.51 10.42
N GLU A 59 -8.28 9.40 9.65
CA GLU A 59 -7.98 9.16 8.25
C GLU A 59 -6.46 9.08 8.06
N TYR A 60 -6.05 8.15 7.21
CA TYR A 60 -4.67 7.94 6.84
C TYR A 60 -4.51 7.97 5.32
N LEU A 61 -3.31 8.31 4.87
CA LEU A 61 -2.86 8.01 3.51
C LEU A 61 -1.76 6.95 3.58
N LEU A 62 -2.05 5.77 3.02
CA LEU A 62 -1.04 4.74 2.77
C LEU A 62 -0.59 4.88 1.31
N CYS A 63 0.70 5.05 1.07
CA CYS A 63 1.23 5.17 -0.29
C CYS A 63 2.65 4.63 -0.36
N GLY A 64 3.19 4.46 -1.57
CA GLY A 64 4.59 4.09 -1.67
C GLY A 64 5.55 5.29 -1.58
N ILE A 65 6.69 5.05 -0.94
CA ILE A 65 7.81 5.99 -0.79
C ILE A 65 9.04 5.55 -1.60
N ASP A 66 9.11 4.25 -1.90
CA ASP A 66 10.15 3.62 -2.71
C ASP A 66 9.46 2.69 -3.72
N TYR A 67 10.17 2.25 -4.78
CA TYR A 67 9.67 1.19 -5.66
C TYR A 67 9.26 -0.06 -4.87
N GLN A 68 10.02 -0.39 -3.82
CA GLN A 68 9.87 -1.56 -2.95
C GLN A 68 9.59 -1.18 -1.48
N GLY A 69 9.02 0.00 -1.23
CA GLY A 69 8.74 0.48 0.13
C GLY A 69 7.52 1.40 0.21
N TYR A 70 6.99 1.55 1.43
CA TYR A 70 5.73 2.24 1.68
C TYR A 70 5.81 3.20 2.87
N THR A 71 4.83 4.10 2.93
CA THR A 71 4.68 5.10 3.98
C THR A 71 3.21 5.26 4.35
N ILE A 72 2.97 5.57 5.62
CA ILE A 72 1.66 5.83 6.19
C ILE A 72 1.68 7.21 6.84
N VAL A 73 0.68 8.03 6.50
CA VAL A 73 0.53 9.40 7.03
C VAL A 73 -0.73 9.46 7.87
N ASP A 74 -0.62 9.83 9.15
CA ASP A 74 -1.75 10.27 9.96
C ASP A 74 -2.14 11.68 9.51
N LEU A 75 -3.31 11.81 8.87
CA LEU A 75 -3.72 13.07 8.23
C LEU A 75 -4.11 14.16 9.21
N GLN A 76 -4.46 13.78 10.45
CA GLN A 76 -4.79 14.75 11.49
C GLN A 76 -3.52 15.45 12.00
N THR A 77 -2.44 14.70 12.16
CA THR A 77 -1.17 15.19 12.73
C THR A 77 -0.13 15.57 11.69
N GLY A 78 -0.26 15.08 10.45
CA GLY A 78 0.76 15.18 9.40
C GLY A 78 1.96 14.26 9.62
N LYS A 79 1.97 13.46 10.69
CA LYS A 79 3.05 12.52 11.00
C LYS A 79 3.09 11.41 9.94
N ALA A 80 4.26 11.18 9.37
CA ALA A 80 4.52 10.10 8.43
C ALA A 80 5.49 9.09 9.04
N GLU A 81 5.24 7.80 8.81
CA GLU A 81 6.16 6.70 9.10
C GLU A 81 6.43 5.96 7.79
N SER A 82 7.68 5.57 7.54
CA SER A 82 8.10 4.94 6.29
C SER A 82 8.88 3.67 6.55
N TYR A 83 8.70 2.69 5.68
CA TYR A 83 9.44 1.44 5.71
C TYR A 83 9.91 1.05 4.31
N VAL A 84 11.21 0.82 4.19
CA VAL A 84 11.87 0.23 3.03
C VAL A 84 12.65 -0.97 3.56
N PRO A 85 12.32 -2.21 3.16
CA PRO A 85 13.02 -3.39 3.64
C PRO A 85 14.46 -3.41 3.14
N ASP A 86 15.39 -3.95 3.92
CA ASP A 86 16.81 -4.05 3.51
C ASP A 86 16.99 -4.83 2.20
N THR A 87 16.11 -5.79 1.92
CA THR A 87 16.09 -6.56 0.67
C THR A 87 15.76 -5.70 -0.55
N ALA A 88 15.13 -4.53 -0.39
CA ALA A 88 14.85 -3.61 -1.47
C ALA A 88 16.15 -3.11 -2.13
N TYR A 89 17.20 -2.88 -1.35
CA TYR A 89 18.51 -2.48 -1.87
C TYR A 89 19.21 -3.57 -2.70
N GLN A 90 18.66 -4.79 -2.66
CA GLN A 90 19.10 -5.94 -3.47
C GLN A 90 18.11 -6.23 -4.62
N GLY A 91 17.05 -5.42 -4.78
CA GLY A 91 15.98 -5.64 -5.75
C GLY A 91 15.00 -6.75 -5.36
N LEU A 92 15.09 -7.27 -4.13
CA LEU A 92 14.30 -8.39 -3.62
C LEU A 92 13.18 -7.96 -2.67
N GLY A 93 12.90 -6.65 -2.59
CA GLY A 93 11.75 -6.14 -1.84
C GLY A 93 10.44 -6.38 -2.60
N PHE A 94 9.33 -6.42 -1.86
CA PHE A 94 8.01 -6.52 -2.47
C PHE A 94 7.56 -5.15 -2.99
N CYS A 95 7.31 -5.06 -4.30
CA CYS A 95 6.84 -3.84 -4.97
C CYS A 95 5.34 -3.66 -4.76
N TRP A 96 4.93 -2.68 -3.95
CA TRP A 96 3.51 -2.39 -3.73
C TRP A 96 2.92 -1.66 -4.94
N ALA A 97 1.98 -2.28 -5.66
CA ALA A 97 1.38 -1.74 -6.88
C ALA A 97 -0.08 -1.31 -6.71
N ALA A 98 -0.88 -2.06 -5.95
CA ALA A 98 -2.22 -1.68 -5.56
C ALA A 98 -2.50 -2.08 -4.11
N MET A 99 -3.44 -1.39 -3.47
CA MET A 99 -3.77 -1.59 -2.06
C MET A 99 -5.28 -1.52 -1.87
N TYR A 100 -5.80 -2.37 -0.99
CA TYR A 100 -7.22 -2.51 -0.72
C TYR A 100 -7.49 -2.63 0.78
N HIS A 101 -8.40 -1.80 1.27
CA HIS A 101 -8.81 -1.77 2.66
C HIS A 101 -10.34 -1.69 2.77
N ARG A 102 -10.88 -2.23 3.86
CA ARG A 102 -12.28 -2.11 4.23
C ARG A 102 -12.35 -1.47 5.61
N LYS A 103 -13.23 -0.47 5.78
CA LYS A 103 -13.31 0.37 7.00
C LYS A 103 -13.40 -0.40 8.33
N ASP A 104 -14.04 -1.56 8.33
CA ASP A 104 -14.22 -2.44 9.51
C ASP A 104 -13.17 -3.56 9.61
N ASN A 105 -12.13 -3.54 8.77
CA ASN A 105 -11.09 -4.56 8.75
C ASN A 105 -9.76 -3.99 9.23
N ASN A 106 -9.09 -4.69 10.13
CA ASN A 106 -7.75 -4.37 10.62
C ASN A 106 -6.67 -4.99 9.72
N LYS A 107 -6.92 -5.04 8.41
CA LYS A 107 -6.02 -5.65 7.42
C LYS A 107 -6.01 -4.84 6.15
N VAL A 108 -4.85 -4.81 5.50
CA VAL A 108 -4.70 -4.27 4.15
C VAL A 108 -4.26 -5.40 3.22
N ALA A 109 -4.93 -5.52 2.09
CA ALA A 109 -4.46 -6.37 1.00
C ALA A 109 -3.62 -5.51 0.05
N VAL A 110 -2.51 -6.06 -0.42
CA VAL A 110 -1.59 -5.40 -1.33
C VAL A 110 -1.38 -6.33 -2.50
N GLU A 111 -1.57 -5.83 -3.70
CA GLU A 111 -1.09 -6.50 -4.91
C GLU A 111 0.27 -5.93 -5.27
N GLY A 112 1.20 -6.81 -5.55
CA GLY A 112 2.56 -6.46 -5.84
C GLY A 112 3.34 -7.64 -6.38
N CYS A 113 4.63 -7.44 -6.59
CA CYS A 113 5.53 -8.52 -6.97
C CYS A 113 6.92 -8.24 -6.44
N ILE A 114 7.74 -9.28 -6.35
CA ILE A 114 9.20 -9.07 -6.41
C ILE A 114 9.53 -8.59 -7.83
N TRP A 115 10.50 -7.69 -7.98
CA TRP A 115 10.78 -7.07 -9.28
C TRP A 115 10.94 -8.10 -10.41
N ALA A 116 10.21 -7.88 -11.51
CA ALA A 116 10.16 -8.76 -12.68
C ALA A 116 9.58 -10.17 -12.45
N HIS A 117 8.98 -10.41 -11.28
CA HIS A 117 8.08 -11.54 -11.02
C HIS A 117 6.63 -11.13 -11.21
N GLU A 118 5.74 -12.09 -11.03
CA GLU A 118 4.33 -11.93 -11.29
C GLU A 118 3.57 -11.47 -10.05
N TYR A 119 2.39 -10.88 -10.29
CA TYR A 119 1.63 -10.25 -9.23
C TYR A 119 1.05 -11.30 -8.28
N GLU A 120 1.25 -11.06 -6.99
CA GLU A 120 0.67 -11.83 -5.89
C GLU A 120 -0.05 -10.89 -4.91
N PRO A 121 -1.21 -11.32 -4.37
CA PRO A 121 -1.87 -10.67 -3.25
C PRO A 121 -1.18 -11.05 -1.93
N VAL A 122 -0.85 -10.03 -1.15
CA VAL A 122 -0.31 -10.19 0.21
C VAL A 122 -1.21 -9.45 1.19
N ILE A 123 -1.60 -10.13 2.27
CA ILE A 123 -2.43 -9.59 3.34
C ILE A 123 -1.54 -9.23 4.52
N TYR A 124 -1.65 -7.99 4.98
CA TYR A 124 -0.91 -7.48 6.13
C TYR A 124 -1.82 -7.13 7.30
N ASP A 125 -1.29 -7.30 8.50
CA ASP A 125 -1.87 -6.77 9.74
C ASP A 125 -1.81 -5.24 9.74
N PHE A 126 -2.97 -4.62 9.95
CA PHE A 126 -3.17 -3.17 9.97
C PHE A 126 -3.88 -2.73 11.27
N GLU A 127 -3.76 -3.49 12.35
CA GLU A 127 -4.34 -3.12 13.65
C GLU A 127 -3.78 -1.79 14.18
N ASN A 128 -2.48 -1.56 14.01
CA ASN A 128 -1.80 -0.35 14.43
C ASN A 128 -1.18 0.35 13.21
N PRO A 129 -1.92 1.25 12.50
CA PRO A 129 -1.48 1.82 11.24
C PRO A 129 -0.12 2.51 11.29
N MET A 130 0.23 3.14 12.41
CA MET A 130 1.50 3.88 12.52
C MET A 130 2.67 3.02 13.02
N GLN A 131 2.49 1.69 13.17
CA GLN A 131 3.54 0.77 13.62
C GLN A 131 4.07 -0.05 12.44
N LEU A 132 5.25 0.32 11.98
CA LEU A 132 5.94 -0.35 10.87
C LEU A 132 7.07 -1.27 11.38
N PRO A 133 7.44 -2.33 10.62
CA PRO A 133 6.77 -2.81 9.42
C PRO A 133 5.46 -3.54 9.73
N TYR A 134 4.53 -3.54 8.77
CA TYR A 134 3.34 -4.37 8.89
C TYR A 134 3.69 -5.86 8.80
N LYS A 135 3.05 -6.66 9.65
CA LYS A 135 3.23 -8.10 9.68
C LYS A 135 2.45 -8.75 8.55
N GLU A 136 3.13 -9.55 7.73
CA GLU A 136 2.48 -10.41 6.74
C GLU A 136 1.64 -11.50 7.44
N ILE A 137 0.40 -11.65 7.00
CA ILE A 137 -0.55 -12.67 7.47
C ILE A 137 -0.66 -13.79 6.44
N LEU A 138 -0.71 -13.44 5.15
CA LEU A 138 -0.92 -14.37 4.07
C LEU A 138 -0.26 -13.85 2.81
N ASN A 139 0.43 -14.71 2.08
CA ASN A 139 0.88 -14.47 0.72
C ASN A 139 0.30 -15.57 -0.20
N ILE A 140 -0.37 -15.15 -1.28
CA ILE A 140 -0.99 -16.04 -2.25
C ILE A 140 -0.10 -16.12 -3.48
N SER A 141 0.61 -17.24 -3.62
CA SER A 141 1.70 -17.39 -4.59
C SER A 141 1.76 -18.80 -5.19
N PRO A 142 2.09 -18.96 -6.48
CA PRO A 142 2.37 -17.90 -7.41
C PRO A 142 1.08 -17.45 -8.10
N TYR A 143 1.00 -16.15 -8.44
CA TYR A 143 -0.06 -15.54 -9.25
C TYR A 143 -1.42 -15.43 -8.57
N GLY A 144 -1.84 -14.20 -8.32
CA GLY A 144 -3.22 -13.90 -7.98
C GLY A 144 -3.54 -12.44 -8.21
N THR A 145 -4.80 -12.14 -8.48
CA THR A 145 -5.32 -10.77 -8.40
C THR A 145 -6.36 -10.68 -7.32
N PHE A 146 -6.30 -9.63 -6.50
CA PHE A 146 -7.20 -9.38 -5.40
C PHE A 146 -8.49 -8.75 -5.93
N ASP A 147 -9.60 -9.50 -5.90
CA ASP A 147 -10.91 -9.04 -6.40
C ASP A 147 -11.70 -8.25 -5.32
N GLY A 148 -11.29 -8.36 -4.05
CA GLY A 148 -11.84 -7.52 -2.99
C GLY A 148 -12.24 -8.25 -1.72
N TRP A 149 -12.40 -7.48 -0.65
CA TRP A 149 -12.95 -7.95 0.62
C TRP A 149 -14.46 -8.24 0.49
N ILE A 150 -14.89 -9.43 0.92
CA ILE A 150 -16.30 -9.78 1.10
C ILE A 150 -16.77 -9.31 2.48
N ASN A 151 -15.96 -9.58 3.51
CA ASN A 151 -16.18 -9.14 4.89
C ASN A 151 -14.84 -9.00 5.63
N GLU A 152 -14.87 -8.84 6.96
CA GLU A 152 -13.67 -8.64 7.82
C GLU A 152 -12.68 -9.82 7.80
N THR A 153 -13.17 -11.01 7.42
CA THR A 153 -12.40 -12.25 7.42
C THR A 153 -12.31 -12.92 6.07
N GLU A 154 -13.09 -12.51 5.09
CA GLU A 154 -13.22 -13.19 3.80
C GLU A 154 -12.96 -12.22 2.64
N PHE A 155 -12.23 -12.69 1.64
CA PHE A 155 -11.96 -11.95 0.41
C PHE A 155 -11.94 -12.90 -0.80
N LYS A 156 -11.99 -12.30 -1.98
CA LYS A 156 -11.85 -12.99 -3.26
C LYS A 156 -10.52 -12.67 -3.91
N TYR A 157 -9.99 -13.66 -4.61
CA TYR A 157 -8.84 -13.50 -5.49
C TYR A 157 -9.01 -14.41 -6.71
N ASP A 158 -8.29 -14.11 -7.78
CA ASP A 158 -8.33 -14.87 -9.03
C ASP A 158 -6.92 -15.31 -9.44
N THR A 159 -6.74 -16.62 -9.61
CA THR A 159 -5.51 -17.28 -10.10
C THR A 159 -5.69 -17.93 -11.48
N ASP A 160 -6.95 -18.10 -11.91
CA ASP A 160 -7.47 -18.79 -13.11
C ASP A 160 -8.98 -19.07 -12.92
N LYS A 161 -9.39 -19.17 -11.65
CA LYS A 161 -10.77 -19.21 -11.16
C LYS A 161 -10.86 -18.29 -9.95
N VAL A 162 -12.04 -17.69 -9.76
CA VAL A 162 -12.32 -16.90 -8.56
C VAL A 162 -12.39 -17.82 -7.35
N GLU A 163 -11.45 -17.63 -6.43
CA GLU A 163 -11.35 -18.33 -5.16
C GLU A 163 -11.76 -17.41 -3.99
N ARG A 164 -11.99 -18.02 -2.82
CA ARG A 164 -12.35 -17.32 -1.58
C ARG A 164 -11.56 -17.88 -0.42
N ILE A 165 -10.90 -17.01 0.32
CA ILE A 165 -10.20 -17.37 1.56
C ILE A 165 -10.93 -16.75 2.74
N ASN A 166 -11.07 -17.52 3.81
CA ASN A 166 -11.44 -17.01 5.12
C ASN A 166 -10.21 -17.05 6.04
N ILE A 167 -9.68 -15.89 6.36
CA ILE A 167 -8.44 -15.73 7.13
C ILE A 167 -8.57 -16.06 8.61
N SER A 168 -9.79 -16.18 9.15
CA SER A 168 -9.98 -16.62 10.55
C SER A 168 -9.54 -18.08 10.77
N LYS A 169 -9.28 -18.81 9.68
CA LYS A 169 -8.83 -20.21 9.69
C LYS A 169 -7.31 -20.34 9.58
N LEU A 170 -6.59 -19.24 9.36
CA LEU A 170 -5.13 -19.21 9.24
C LEU A 170 -4.48 -19.28 10.62
N LYS A 171 -3.25 -19.77 10.69
CA LYS A 171 -2.49 -19.82 11.95
C LYS A 171 -1.82 -18.47 12.22
N ASP A 172 -1.35 -18.26 13.45
CA ASP A 172 -0.56 -17.08 13.79
C ASP A 172 0.81 -17.12 13.08
N GLY A 173 0.91 -16.51 11.89
CA GLY A 173 2.14 -16.45 11.09
C GLY A 173 1.82 -16.21 9.60
N PRO A 174 2.82 -15.93 8.75
CA PRO A 174 2.60 -15.87 7.31
C PRO A 174 2.28 -17.29 6.83
N ASP A 175 1.04 -17.50 6.42
CA ASP A 175 0.66 -18.66 5.63
C ASP A 175 0.97 -18.36 4.15
N TYR A 176 1.50 -19.35 3.44
CA TYR A 176 1.77 -19.28 2.00
C TYR A 176 0.82 -20.26 1.33
N ILE A 177 -0.04 -19.76 0.44
CA ILE A 177 -1.06 -20.56 -0.25
C ILE A 177 -0.85 -20.47 -1.76
#